data_AF-A0A7R8AQP4-F1
#
_entry.id   AF-A0A7R8AQP4-F1
#
_cell.length_a   1.000
_cell.length_b   1.000
_cell.length_c   1.000
_cell.angle_alpha   90.00
_cell.angle_beta   90.00
_cell.angle_gamma   90.00
#
_symmetry.space_group_name_H-M   'P 1'
#
loop_
_entity.id
_entity.type
_entity.pdbx_description
1 polymer ?
#
loop_
_entity_poly.entity_id
_entity_poly.type
_entity_poly.pdbx_seq_one_letter_code
_entity_poly.pdbx_strand_id
1 'polypeptide(L)'
;MNDGPSGRVVEGITYQTHQNCQLSSFKLRNHLSVAMGGGGKIPYPKEVWSPAGGWYAQPANWRANTAIIGAAMIGIVAAVWSISAEREHRDKMPEPGRFFPSRYWSKQIIEHERQQTAKNDS
;
A
#
# COMPACT_ATOMS: atom_id res chain seq x y z
N MET A 1 7.01 84.55 23.89
CA MET A 1 6.34 83.97 25.07
C MET A 1 5.21 83.08 24.55
N ASN A 2 5.55 81.89 24.06
CA ASN A 2 5.56 80.60 24.79
C ASN A 2 4.16 79.96 24.69
N ASP A 3 3.89 78.71 24.32
CA ASP A 3 4.55 77.57 23.67
C ASP A 3 3.38 76.60 23.33
N GLY A 4 3.43 75.81 22.25
CA GLY A 4 2.39 74.79 22.00
C GLY A 4 2.59 73.95 20.73
N PRO A 5 2.87 72.64 20.82
CA PRO A 5 3.60 71.92 19.78
C PRO A 5 2.74 71.35 18.64
N SER A 6 3.32 71.51 17.47
CA SER A 6 3.16 70.85 16.19
C SER A 6 2.92 69.33 16.23
N GLY A 7 1.90 68.89 15.48
CA GLY A 7 2.11 67.97 14.34
C GLY A 7 2.45 66.49 14.57
N ARG A 8 2.17 65.88 15.74
CA ARG A 8 2.62 64.49 16.03
C ARG A 8 1.56 63.47 16.43
N VAL A 9 0.27 63.71 16.16
CA VAL A 9 -0.80 62.74 16.53
C VAL A 9 -1.51 62.11 15.34
N VAL A 10 -1.57 62.78 14.18
CA VAL A 10 -2.31 62.25 13.01
C VAL A 10 -1.52 61.26 12.16
N GLU A 11 -0.19 61.27 12.22
CA GLU A 11 0.66 60.33 11.45
C GLU A 11 0.70 58.92 12.10
N GLY A 12 0.55 58.79 13.42
CA GLY A 12 0.74 57.51 14.12
C GLY A 12 -0.35 56.46 13.91
N ILE A 13 -1.58 56.88 13.57
CA ILE A 13 -2.72 55.96 13.43
C ILE A 13 -2.70 55.23 12.08
N THR A 14 -2.15 55.87 11.04
CA THR A 14 -2.09 55.32 9.68
C THR A 14 -0.98 54.28 9.52
N TYR A 15 0.16 54.41 10.21
CA TYR A 15 1.23 53.39 10.16
C TYR A 15 0.90 52.12 10.95
N GLN A 16 0.04 52.20 11.96
CA GLN A 16 -0.38 51.02 12.74
C GLN A 16 -1.31 50.10 11.93
N THR A 17 -2.08 50.65 10.98
CA THR A 17 -2.94 49.85 10.08
C THR A 17 -2.14 49.16 8.97
N HIS A 18 -1.05 49.78 8.47
CA HIS A 18 -0.24 49.21 7.40
C HIS A 18 0.72 48.08 7.84
N GLN A 19 1.16 48.06 9.10
CA GLN A 19 1.96 46.94 9.62
C GLN A 19 1.12 45.70 9.96
N ASN A 20 -0.16 45.86 10.27
CA ASN A 20 -1.08 44.74 10.51
C ASN A 20 -1.52 44.04 9.22
N CYS A 21 -1.45 44.69 8.06
CA CYS A 21 -1.90 44.11 6.79
C CYS A 21 -0.81 43.29 6.05
N GLN A 22 0.47 43.44 6.43
CA GLN A 22 1.59 42.69 5.82
C GLN A 22 1.99 41.43 6.62
N LEU A 23 1.56 41.30 7.89
CA LEU A 23 1.76 40.08 8.68
C LEU A 23 0.65 39.03 8.50
N SER A 24 -0.41 39.34 7.75
CA SER A 24 -1.52 38.41 7.50
C SER A 24 -1.29 37.49 6.27
N SER A 25 -0.34 37.81 5.41
CA SER A 25 -0.20 37.15 4.09
C SER A 25 0.97 36.16 3.97
N PHE A 26 1.83 36.00 4.99
CA PHE A 26 3.02 35.14 4.91
C PHE A 26 3.02 33.91 5.83
N LYS A 27 1.84 33.48 6.30
CA LYS A 27 1.69 32.23 7.06
C LYS A 27 0.48 31.38 6.65
N LEU A 28 0.22 31.29 5.34
CA LEU A 28 -0.45 30.11 4.77
C LEU A 28 0.60 29.19 4.15
N ARG A 29 1.49 28.65 5.00
CA ARG A 29 2.26 27.46 4.66
C ARG A 29 1.44 26.24 5.09
N ASN A 30 0.97 25.51 4.10
CA ASN A 30 0.85 24.05 4.11
C ASN A 30 0.29 23.43 5.39
N HIS A 31 -1.04 23.50 5.56
CA HIS A 31 -1.77 22.61 6.47
C HIS A 31 -2.98 21.95 5.79
N LEU A 32 -2.88 21.66 4.49
CA LEU A 32 -3.67 20.60 3.88
C LEU A 32 -3.09 19.25 4.33
N SER A 33 -3.22 18.99 5.64
CA SER A 33 -3.38 17.63 6.11
C SER A 33 -4.69 17.17 5.51
N VAL A 34 -4.61 16.35 4.46
CA VAL A 34 -5.76 15.58 3.99
C VAL A 34 -6.23 14.77 5.19
N ALA A 35 -7.28 15.25 5.85
CA ALA A 35 -8.02 14.46 6.80
C ALA A 35 -8.65 13.31 6.00
N MET A 36 -8.03 12.14 6.04
CA MET A 36 -8.60 10.91 5.52
C MET A 36 -9.91 10.68 6.27
N GLY A 37 -11.02 11.00 5.60
CA GLY A 37 -12.36 11.08 6.16
C GLY A 37 -12.84 9.74 6.70
N GLY A 38 -12.67 9.53 8.00
CA GLY A 38 -13.56 8.68 8.77
C GLY A 38 -14.65 9.57 9.34
N GLY A 39 -15.88 9.48 8.81
CA GLY A 39 -17.04 10.11 9.44
C GLY A 39 -17.17 9.70 10.92
N GLY A 40 -17.84 10.52 11.72
CA GLY A 40 -17.98 10.28 13.17
C GLY A 40 -18.43 8.84 13.47
N LYS A 41 -17.78 8.19 14.44
CA LYS A 41 -18.11 6.83 14.85
C LYS A 41 -19.44 6.85 15.62
N ILE A 42 -20.46 6.17 15.10
CA ILE A 42 -21.71 5.94 15.84
C ILE A 42 -21.39 5.00 17.02
N PRO A 43 -21.91 5.25 18.24
CA PRO A 43 -21.69 4.36 19.37
C PRO A 43 -22.19 2.94 19.06
N TYR A 44 -21.39 1.95 19.42
CA TYR A 44 -21.65 0.53 19.21
C TYR A 44 -21.26 -0.26 20.46
N PRO A 45 -21.94 -1.39 20.74
CA PRO A 45 -21.60 -2.26 21.86
C PRO A 45 -20.20 -2.84 21.70
N LYS A 46 -19.39 -2.82 22.76
CA LYS A 46 -17.96 -3.19 22.72
C LYS A 46 -17.74 -4.68 23.01
N GLU A 47 -18.66 -5.26 23.75
CA GLU A 47 -18.65 -6.64 24.22
C GLU A 47 -19.03 -7.66 23.15
N VAL A 48 -19.60 -7.21 22.03
CA VAL A 48 -20.02 -8.12 20.95
C VAL A 48 -18.80 -8.49 20.09
N TRP A 49 -18.48 -9.78 20.09
CA TRP A 49 -17.43 -10.34 19.26
C TRP A 49 -18.01 -11.12 18.08
N SER A 50 -17.40 -10.95 16.91
CA SER A 50 -17.67 -11.73 15.72
C SER A 50 -16.34 -12.14 15.07
N PRO A 51 -16.24 -13.37 14.52
CA PRO A 51 -15.00 -13.87 13.92
C PRO A 51 -14.55 -13.05 12.70
N ALA A 52 -15.47 -12.37 12.02
CA ALA A 52 -15.16 -11.51 10.87
C ALA A 52 -14.70 -10.09 11.27
N GLY A 53 -14.73 -9.76 12.57
CA GLY A 53 -14.53 -8.41 13.10
C GLY A 53 -15.85 -7.74 13.51
N GLY A 54 -15.76 -6.48 13.95
CA GLY A 54 -16.89 -5.69 14.43
C GLY A 54 -16.92 -4.27 13.84
N TRP A 55 -17.72 -3.38 14.44
CA TRP A 55 -17.82 -1.99 13.99
C TRP A 55 -16.47 -1.27 14.02
N TYR A 56 -16.08 -0.73 12.87
CA TYR A 56 -14.84 0.03 12.67
C TYR A 56 -13.58 -0.72 13.12
N ALA A 57 -13.50 -2.03 12.85
CA ALA A 57 -12.36 -2.86 13.23
C ALA A 57 -11.05 -2.34 12.62
N GLN A 58 -10.19 -1.77 13.48
CA GLN A 58 -8.81 -1.38 13.16
C GLN A 58 -7.89 -1.93 14.25
N PRO A 59 -7.52 -3.22 14.19
CA PRO A 59 -6.58 -3.78 15.14
C PRO A 59 -5.22 -3.13 14.95
N ALA A 60 -4.54 -2.80 16.06
CA ALA A 60 -3.23 -2.14 16.02
C ALA A 60 -2.18 -2.94 15.21
N ASN A 61 -2.31 -4.27 15.19
CA ASN A 61 -1.35 -5.19 14.57
C ASN A 61 -1.80 -5.73 13.21
N TRP A 62 -2.67 -5.02 12.47
CA TRP A 62 -3.20 -5.51 11.19
C TRP A 62 -2.11 -5.96 10.21
N ARG A 63 -0.98 -5.25 10.16
CA ARG A 63 0.14 -5.55 9.25
C ARG A 63 0.78 -6.91 9.54
N ALA A 64 1.06 -7.18 10.81
CA ALA A 64 1.67 -8.44 11.23
C ALA A 64 0.71 -9.61 11.01
N ASN A 65 -0.57 -9.45 11.36
CA ASN A 65 -1.58 -10.49 11.17
C ASN A 65 -1.77 -10.84 9.69
N THR A 66 -1.85 -9.85 8.81
CA THR A 66 -1.92 -10.09 7.35
C THR A 66 -0.63 -10.72 6.81
N ALA A 67 0.54 -10.34 7.32
CA ALA A 67 1.81 -10.95 6.92
C ALA A 67 1.86 -12.44 7.28
N ILE A 68 1.40 -12.81 8.48
CA ILE A 68 1.36 -14.22 8.93
C ILE A 68 0.43 -15.04 8.04
N ILE A 69 -0.80 -14.55 7.80
CA ILE A 69 -1.77 -15.24 6.95
C ILE A 69 -1.27 -15.32 5.49
N GLY A 70 -0.68 -14.24 4.99
CA GLY A 70 -0.07 -14.22 3.65
C GLY A 70 1.06 -15.24 3.50
N ALA A 71 1.96 -15.33 4.49
CA ALA A 71 3.02 -16.33 4.51
C ALA A 71 2.48 -17.77 4.53
N ALA A 72 1.45 -18.03 5.36
CA ALA A 72 0.80 -19.33 5.41
C ALA A 72 0.17 -19.71 4.06
N MET A 73 -0.53 -18.78 3.41
CA MET A 73 -1.12 -18.99 2.08
C MET A 73 -0.06 -19.31 1.03
N ILE A 74 1.05 -18.56 0.99
CA ILE A 74 2.15 -18.81 0.06
C ILE A 74 2.75 -20.20 0.31
N GLY A 75 2.96 -20.58 1.57
CA GLY A 75 3.48 -21.90 1.92
C GLY A 75 2.59 -23.04 1.43
N ILE A 76 1.27 -22.93 1.63
CA ILE A 76 0.30 -23.93 1.16
C ILE A 76 0.29 -24.00 -0.37
N VAL A 77 0.22 -22.86 -1.05
CA VAL A 77 0.20 -22.79 -2.51
C VAL A 77 1.46 -23.40 -3.11
N ALA A 78 2.64 -23.08 -2.55
CA ALA A 78 3.91 -23.64 -3.02
C ALA A 78 3.96 -25.17 -2.84
N ALA A 79 3.53 -25.69 -1.69
CA ALA A 79 3.51 -27.14 -1.44
C ALA A 79 2.56 -27.87 -2.40
N VAL A 80 1.33 -27.37 -2.57
CA VAL A 80 0.35 -27.94 -3.48
C VAL A 80 0.85 -27.86 -4.93
N TRP A 81 1.49 -26.75 -5.32
CA TRP A 81 2.05 -26.58 -6.65
C TRP A 81 3.17 -27.59 -6.94
N SER A 82 4.12 -27.78 -6.03
CA SER A 82 5.19 -28.78 -6.19
C SER A 82 4.64 -30.20 -6.34
N ILE A 83 3.68 -30.58 -5.49
CA ILE A 83 3.03 -31.91 -5.57
C ILE A 83 2.27 -32.05 -6.90
N SER A 84 1.57 -31.00 -7.34
CA SER A 84 0.84 -31.00 -8.60
C SER A 84 1.79 -31.16 -9.79
N ALA A 85 2.93 -30.46 -9.78
CA ALA A 85 3.92 -30.51 -10.85
C ALA A 85 4.64 -31.87 -10.94
N GLU A 86 4.83 -32.55 -9.80
CA GLU A 86 5.38 -33.91 -9.76
C GLU A 86 4.38 -34.99 -10.21
N ARG A 87 3.08 -34.77 -9.96
CA ARG A 87 2.01 -35.70 -10.32
C ARG A 87 1.46 -35.53 -11.72
N GLU A 88 1.86 -34.48 -12.44
CA GLU A 88 1.42 -34.25 -13.81
C GLU A 88 1.96 -35.36 -14.72
N HIS A 89 1.04 -36.19 -15.23
CA HIS A 89 1.32 -37.21 -16.24
C HIS A 89 0.62 -36.85 -17.55
N ARG A 90 1.34 -37.02 -18.66
CA ARG A 90 0.90 -36.67 -20.01
C ARG A 90 1.22 -37.80 -20.98
N ASP A 91 0.20 -38.32 -21.64
CA ASP A 91 0.35 -39.43 -22.60
C ASP A 91 1.00 -39.00 -23.93
N LYS A 92 0.85 -37.70 -24.28
CA LYS A 92 1.37 -37.12 -25.53
C LYS A 92 2.28 -35.95 -25.24
N MET A 93 3.53 -36.11 -25.66
CA MET A 93 4.54 -35.08 -25.48
C MET A 93 4.39 -33.95 -26.51
N PRO A 94 4.57 -32.69 -26.10
CA PRO A 94 4.43 -31.56 -27.01
C PRO A 94 5.49 -31.58 -28.11
N GLU A 95 5.13 -31.06 -29.28
CA GLU A 95 6.05 -30.92 -30.41
C GLU A 95 7.16 -29.90 -30.12
N PRO A 96 8.39 -30.15 -30.60
CA PRO A 96 9.51 -29.24 -30.42
C PRO A 96 9.21 -27.90 -31.10
N GLY A 97 9.34 -26.79 -30.35
CA GLY A 97 9.15 -25.42 -30.83
C GLY A 97 7.84 -24.74 -30.41
N ARG A 98 6.88 -25.46 -29.80
CA ARG A 98 5.65 -24.84 -29.26
C ARG A 98 5.88 -24.28 -27.85
N PHE A 99 5.39 -23.06 -27.59
CA PHE A 99 5.40 -22.46 -26.26
C PHE A 99 4.21 -22.97 -25.41
N PHE A 100 4.49 -23.34 -24.17
CA PHE A 100 3.49 -23.65 -23.16
C PHE A 100 4.10 -23.38 -21.77
N PRO A 101 3.36 -22.78 -20.83
CA PRO A 101 3.92 -22.30 -19.58
C PRO A 101 4.36 -23.44 -18.65
N SER A 102 3.69 -24.59 -18.70
CA SER A 102 4.02 -25.73 -17.84
C SER A 102 5.37 -26.39 -18.14
N ARG A 103 5.97 -26.08 -19.29
CA ARG A 103 7.31 -26.54 -19.69
C ARG A 103 8.37 -26.33 -18.61
N TYR A 104 8.26 -25.25 -17.85
CA TYR A 104 9.26 -24.85 -16.87
C TYR A 104 9.18 -25.61 -15.55
N TRP A 105 8.06 -26.26 -15.23
CA TRP A 105 7.86 -26.91 -13.93
C TRP A 105 7.35 -28.35 -14.01
N SER A 106 6.76 -28.79 -15.11
CA SER A 106 6.29 -30.17 -15.27
C SER A 106 7.48 -31.14 -15.39
N LYS A 107 7.61 -32.05 -14.41
CA LYS A 107 8.75 -32.97 -14.32
C LYS A 107 8.93 -33.84 -15.56
N GLN A 108 7.84 -34.35 -16.12
CA GLN A 108 7.87 -35.21 -17.31
C GLN A 108 8.47 -34.50 -18.53
N ILE A 109 8.14 -33.22 -18.70
CA ILE A 109 8.55 -32.41 -19.86
C ILE A 109 10.04 -32.10 -19.80
N ILE A 110 10.50 -31.64 -18.64
CA ILE A 110 11.92 -31.36 -18.39
C ILE A 110 12.79 -32.59 -18.67
N GLU A 111 12.36 -33.76 -18.20
CA GLU A 111 13.13 -35.00 -18.36
C GLU A 111 13.17 -35.47 -19.82
N HIS A 112 12.06 -35.40 -20.53
CA HIS A 112 12.01 -35.76 -21.94
C HIS A 112 12.83 -34.82 -22.82
N GLU A 113 12.81 -33.51 -22.54
CA GLU A 113 13.64 -32.53 -23.27
C GLU A 113 15.13 -32.76 -23.02
N ARG A 114 15.52 -33.08 -21.78
CA ARG A 114 16.90 -33.47 -21.45
C ARG A 114 17.36 -34.69 -22.26
N GLN A 115 16.50 -35.70 -22.40
CA GLN A 115 16.80 -36.91 -23.17
C GLN A 115 16.89 -36.65 -24.68
N GLN A 116 16.07 -35.74 -25.22
CA GLN A 116 16.15 -35.35 -26.63
C GLN A 116 17.47 -34.63 -26.93
N THR A 117 17.88 -33.67 -26.09
CA THR A 117 19.16 -32.96 -26.26
C THR A 117 20.34 -33.93 -26.22
N ALA A 118 20.39 -34.84 -25.23
CA ALA A 118 21.48 -35.81 -25.12
C ALA A 118 21.59 -36.75 -26.34
N LYS A 119 20.48 -37.11 -26.97
CA LYS A 119 20.46 -37.91 -28.21
C LYS A 119 20.93 -37.13 -29.44
N ASN A 120 20.65 -35.83 -29.50
CA ASN A 120 21.08 -34.99 -30.62
C ASN A 120 22.58 -34.65 -30.54
N ASP A 121 23.14 -34.65 -29.34
CA ASP A 121 24.55 -34.38 -29.08
C ASP A 121 25.47 -35.61 -29.21
N SER A 122 24.89 -36.81 -29.41
CA SER A 122 25.60 -38.09 -29.61
C SER A 122 25.71 -38.45 -31.09
#